data_AF-A0A7W3XX32-F1
#
_entry.id   AF-A0A7W3XX32-F1
#
_cell.length_a   1.000
_cell.length_b   1.000
_cell.length_c   1.000
_cell.angle_alpha   90.00
_cell.angle_beta   90.00
_cell.angle_gamma   90.00
#
_symmetry.space_group_name_H-M   'P 1'
#
loop_
_entity.id
_entity.type
_entity.pdbx_description
1 polymer ?
#
loop_
_entity_poly.entity_id
_entity_poly.type
_entity_poly.pdbx_seq_one_letter_code
_entity_poly.pdbx_strand_id
1 'polypeptide(L)'
;MATGAGPGAGSRGADGARDLLRAVGSLVRDEETGRVGVLQDVLTFRDTSVPPYLPPRTRTLAYIRPEGGGREWTTDPGRVTVVGE
;
A
#
# COMPACT_ATOMS: atom_id res chain seq x y z
N MET A 1 2.86 5.76 20.17
CA MET A 1 1.85 5.95 19.11
C MET A 1 2.53 6.69 17.96
N ALA A 2 2.75 6.04 16.82
CA ALA A 2 3.43 6.67 15.68
C ALA A 2 2.55 6.50 14.44
N THR A 3 1.83 7.57 14.08
CA THR A 3 1.20 7.71 12.76
C THR A 3 2.16 8.56 11.91
N GLY A 4 3.08 7.89 11.23
CA GLY A 4 3.97 8.52 10.25
C GLY A 4 3.22 8.69 8.94
N ALA A 5 2.63 9.87 8.72
CA ALA A 5 2.17 10.29 7.40
C ALA A 5 3.40 10.71 6.58
N GLY A 6 3.93 9.80 5.76
CA GLY A 6 5.01 10.09 4.80
C GLY A 6 4.48 10.84 3.56
N PRO A 7 5.21 11.86 3.05
CA PRO A 7 4.81 12.63 1.88
C PRO A 7 5.32 12.00 0.57
N GLY A 8 4.62 12.25 -0.55
CA GLY A 8 5.19 12.15 -1.90
C GLY A 8 4.70 11.01 -2.80
N ALA A 9 3.40 10.94 -3.09
CA ALA A 9 2.87 10.12 -4.18
C ALA A 9 3.05 10.86 -5.52
N GLY A 10 4.27 10.87 -6.04
CA GLY A 10 4.60 11.42 -7.36
C GLY A 10 4.88 10.30 -8.34
N SER A 11 3.97 10.09 -9.29
CA SER A 11 4.11 9.35 -10.56
C SER A 11 4.52 7.87 -10.58
N ARG A 12 5.04 7.25 -9.51
CA ARG A 12 5.36 5.80 -9.49
C ARG A 12 4.24 4.91 -8.94
N GLY A 13 3.32 5.50 -8.17
CA GLY A 13 2.30 4.75 -7.43
C GLY A 13 1.13 4.21 -8.25
N ALA A 14 0.80 4.83 -9.41
CA ALA A 14 -0.36 4.41 -10.21
C ALA A 14 -0.07 3.16 -11.06
N ASP A 15 1.08 3.12 -11.73
CA ASP A 15 1.50 1.94 -12.50
C ASP A 15 1.91 0.79 -11.55
N GLY A 16 2.65 1.10 -10.49
CA GLY A 16 2.99 0.11 -9.45
C GLY A 16 1.76 -0.52 -8.79
N ALA A 17 0.68 0.24 -8.57
CA ALA A 17 -0.56 -0.32 -8.03
C ALA A 17 -1.25 -1.30 -9.00
N ARG A 18 -1.19 -1.05 -10.31
CA ARG A 18 -1.79 -1.95 -11.32
C ARG A 18 -1.04 -3.27 -11.43
N ASP A 19 0.29 -3.21 -11.34
CA ASP A 19 1.11 -4.42 -11.36
C ASP A 19 0.88 -5.23 -10.08
N LEU A 20 0.78 -4.57 -8.93
CA LEU A 20 0.48 -5.24 -7.66
C LEU A 20 -0.92 -5.86 -7.60
N LEU A 21 -1.92 -5.30 -8.28
CA LEU A 21 -3.23 -5.95 -8.40
C LEU A 21 -3.12 -7.35 -9.05
N ARG A 22 -2.15 -7.57 -9.94
CA ARG A 22 -1.90 -8.89 -10.54
C ARG A 22 -1.13 -9.83 -9.61
N ALA A 23 -0.47 -9.28 -8.60
CA ALA A 23 0.31 -10.01 -7.61
C ALA A 23 -0.46 -10.29 -6.31
N VAL A 24 -1.78 -10.07 -6.28
CA VAL A 24 -2.62 -10.45 -5.13
C VAL A 24 -2.51 -11.96 -4.91
N GLY A 25 -2.25 -12.35 -3.65
CA GLY A 25 -1.94 -13.72 -3.24
C GLY A 25 -0.44 -14.05 -3.23
N SER A 26 0.41 -13.20 -3.82
CA SER A 26 1.86 -13.40 -3.81
C SER A 26 2.50 -12.89 -2.52
N LEU A 27 3.67 -13.45 -2.22
CA LEU A 27 4.53 -12.96 -1.17
C LEU A 27 5.13 -11.61 -1.58
N VAL A 28 5.06 -10.63 -0.70
CA VAL A 28 5.58 -9.29 -0.95
C VAL A 28 6.38 -8.76 0.24
N ARG A 29 7.31 -7.85 -0.04
CA ARG A 29 8.08 -7.10 0.93
C ARG A 29 7.65 -5.64 0.91
N ASP A 30 7.36 -5.10 2.08
CA ASP A 30 7.21 -3.67 2.29
C ASP A 30 8.60 -3.07 2.53
N GLU A 31 9.12 -2.32 1.56
CA GLU A 31 10.47 -1.74 1.62
C GLU A 31 10.61 -0.66 2.70
N GLU A 32 9.51 -0.04 3.13
CA GLU A 32 9.56 0.95 4.21
C GLU A 32 9.86 0.31 5.56
N THR A 33 9.22 -0.82 5.85
CA THR A 33 9.29 -1.47 7.16
C THR A 33 10.17 -2.72 7.17
N GLY A 34 10.55 -3.22 6.00
CA GLY A 34 11.24 -4.50 5.82
C GLY A 34 10.35 -5.72 6.10
N ARG A 35 9.06 -5.52 6.39
CA ARG A 35 8.14 -6.60 6.74
C ARG A 35 7.73 -7.37 5.48
N VAL A 36 7.59 -8.68 5.63
CA VAL A 36 7.19 -9.60 4.57
C VAL A 36 5.82 -10.21 4.90
N GLY A 37 4.96 -10.32 3.89
CA GLY A 37 3.64 -10.92 4.02
C GLY A 37 2.98 -11.14 2.67
N VAL A 38 1.82 -11.77 2.66
CA VAL A 38 1.02 -12.00 1.46
C VAL A 38 0.24 -10.74 1.12
N LEU A 39 0.33 -10.29 -0.13
CA LEU A 39 -0.51 -9.21 -0.63
C LEU A 39 -1.96 -9.69 -0.73
N GLN A 40 -2.83 -9.09 0.07
CA GLN A 40 -4.24 -9.49 0.14
C GLN A 40 -5.11 -8.67 -0.80
N ASP A 41 -4.83 -7.36 -0.94
CA ASP A 41 -5.57 -6.47 -1.83
C ASP A 41 -4.81 -5.16 -2.12
N VAL A 42 -5.22 -4.44 -3.16
CA VAL A 42 -4.79 -3.06 -3.46
C VAL A 42 -6.03 -2.19 -3.58
N LEU A 43 -6.22 -1.30 -2.61
CA LEU A 43 -7.47 -0.57 -2.39
C LEU A 43 -7.30 0.89 -2.80
N THR A 44 -8.24 1.44 -3.56
CA THR A 44 -8.31 2.87 -3.86
C THR A 44 -9.53 3.48 -3.19
N PHE A 45 -9.31 4.53 -2.39
CA PHE A 45 -10.39 5.22 -1.66
C PHE A 45 -10.24 6.73 -1.72
N ARG A 46 -11.37 7.43 -1.54
CA ARG A 46 -11.39 8.87 -1.37
C ARG A 46 -11.00 9.21 0.06
N ASP A 47 -9.97 10.03 0.21
CA ASP A 47 -9.51 10.52 1.51
C ASP A 47 -10.51 11.53 2.06
N THR A 48 -11.36 11.08 2.98
CA THR A 48 -12.39 11.90 3.62
C THR A 48 -11.84 12.84 4.68
N SER A 49 -10.53 12.79 4.98
CA SER A 49 -9.88 13.77 5.87
C SER A 49 -9.67 15.12 5.17
N VAL A 50 -9.78 15.17 3.84
CA VAL A 50 -9.67 16.41 3.06
C VAL A 50 -10.98 17.20 3.18
N PRO A 51 -10.92 18.49 3.61
CA PRO A 51 -12.09 19.35 3.68
C PRO A 51 -12.84 19.47 2.33
N PRO A 52 -14.17 19.59 2.34
CA PRO A 52 -14.99 19.54 1.12
C PRO A 52 -14.80 20.74 0.16
N TYR A 53 -14.21 21.83 0.64
CA TYR A 53 -13.86 23.00 -0.17
C TYR A 53 -12.50 22.89 -0.88
N LEU A 54 -11.74 21.83 -0.61
CA LEU A 54 -10.51 21.50 -1.34
C LEU A 54 -10.78 20.38 -2.37
N PRO A 55 -9.98 20.30 -3.43
CA PRO A 55 -10.08 19.20 -4.38
C PRO A 55 -10.00 17.83 -3.69
N PRO A 56 -10.85 16.86 -4.05
CA PRO A 56 -10.83 15.53 -3.46
C PRO A 56 -9.48 14.86 -3.72
N ARG A 57 -8.93 14.21 -2.70
CA ARG A 57 -7.72 13.42 -2.81
C ARG A 57 -8.08 11.94 -2.77
N THR A 58 -7.61 11.20 -3.76
CA THR A 58 -7.68 9.74 -3.77
C THR A 58 -6.37 9.18 -3.25
N ARG A 59 -6.45 8.10 -2.47
CA ARG A 59 -5.28 7.33 -2.02
C ARG A 59 -5.42 5.88 -2.42
N THR A 60 -4.29 5.26 -2.70
CA THR A 60 -4.20 3.82 -2.93
C THR A 60 -3.32 3.21 -1.85
N LEU A 61 -3.73 2.07 -1.31
CA LEU A 61 -3.00 1.33 -0.28
C LEU A 61 -2.90 -0.14 -0.68
N ALA A 62 -1.75 -0.74 -0.45
CA ALA A 62 -1.58 -2.19 -0.48
C ALA A 62 -1.90 -2.75 0.91
N TYR A 63 -2.75 -3.78 0.99
CA TYR A 63 -3.12 -4.47 2.22
C TYR A 63 -2.41 -5.81 2.32
N ILE A 64 -1.65 -6.02 3.40
CA ILE A 64 -0.73 -7.15 3.53
C ILE A 64 -1.01 -7.91 4.83
N ARG A 65 -1.06 -9.25 4.71
CA ARG A 65 -1.16 -10.17 5.84
C ARG A 65 0.19 -10.86 6.08
N PRO A 66 0.75 -10.83 7.29
CA PRO A 66 2.03 -11.50 7.57
C PRO A 66 1.92 -13.02 7.41
N GLU A 67 2.95 -13.68 6.84
CA GLU A 67 2.98 -15.15 6.63
C GLU A 67 2.89 -15.93 7.95
N GLY A 68 3.57 -15.47 9.00
CA GLY A 68 3.57 -16.09 10.32
C GLY A 68 2.36 -15.74 11.19
N GLY A 69 1.34 -15.09 10.63
CA GLY A 69 0.26 -14.49 11.40
C GLY A 69 0.68 -13.21 12.14
N GLY A 70 -0.23 -12.64 12.93
CA GLY A 70 -0.04 -11.36 13.60
C GLY A 70 -0.81 -10.22 12.93
N ARG A 71 -0.35 -8.98 13.15
CA ARG A 71 -1.12 -7.79 12.76
C ARG A 71 -0.89 -7.42 11.28
N GLU A 72 -1.98 -7.47 10.53
CA GLU A 72 -2.09 -6.97 9.15
C GLU A 72 -1.77 -5.47 9.09
N TRP A 73 -1.32 -5.01 7.92
CA TRP A 73 -0.98 -3.60 7.73
C TRP A 73 -1.25 -3.13 6.31
N THR A 74 -1.29 -1.82 6.16
CA THR A 74 -1.39 -1.14 4.87
C THR A 74 -0.15 -0.31 4.62
N THR A 75 0.33 -0.26 3.39
CA THR A 75 1.47 0.58 2.97
C THR A 75 1.23 1.22 1.60
N ASP A 76 2.11 2.12 1.19
CA ASP A 76 2.10 2.68 -0.16
C ASP A 76 2.45 1.58 -1.18
N PRO A 77 1.63 1.36 -2.23
CA PRO A 77 1.91 0.33 -3.24
C PRO A 77 3.25 0.53 -3.95
N GLY A 78 3.72 1.77 -4.10
CA GLY A 78 5.01 2.06 -4.71
C GLY A 78 6.22 1.62 -3.87
N ARG A 79 6.00 1.16 -2.64
CA ARG A 79 7.01 0.61 -1.72
C ARG A 79 6.89 -0.89 -1.51
N VAL A 80 6.07 -1.57 -2.32
CA VAL A 80 5.87 -3.02 -2.23
C VAL A 80 6.55 -3.71 -3.41
N THR A 81 7.34 -4.74 -3.11
CA THR A 81 8.01 -5.58 -4.11
C THR A 81 7.56 -7.03 -3.96
N VAL A 82 7.40 -7.74 -5.07
CA VAL A 82 7.11 -9.18 -5.04
C VAL A 82 8.37 -9.94 -4.64
N VAL A 83 8.24 -10.88 -3.72
CA VAL A 83 9.32 -11.76 -3.28
C VAL A 83 9.26 -13.05 -4.08
N GLY A 84 10.32 -13.36 -4.82
CA GLY A 84 10.44 -14.61 -5.57
C GLY A 84 10.25 -14.52 -7.09
N GLU A 85 10.42 -13.33 -7.67
CA GLU A 85 10.81 -13.21 -9.08
C GLU A 85 12.35 -13.22 -9.23
#